data_AF-A0A1X7HYF3-F1
#
_entry.id   AF-A0A1X7HYF3-F1
#
_cell.length_a   1.000
_cell.length_b   1.000
_cell.length_c   1.000
_cell.angle_alpha   90.00
_cell.angle_beta   90.00
_cell.angle_gamma   90.00
#
_symmetry.space_group_name_H-M   'P 1'
#
loop_
_entity.id
_entity.type
_entity.pdbx_description
1 polymer ?
#
loop_
_entity_poly.entity_id
_entity_poly.type
_entity_poly.pdbx_seq_one_letter_code
_entity_poly.pdbx_strand_id
1 'polypeptide(L)'
;MIAFLRLIGMVLIVELIFYLLIGIYVRSLRREELEEEWDRRHPERAGPSPERAEFVRRSMVGFSKTLQARLVGLVLVLPVVAIIVIIVIVNYN
;
A
#
# COMPACT_ATOMS: atom_id res chain seq x y z
N MET A 1 11.17 22.77 22.32
CA MET A 1 11.38 21.32 22.33
C MET A 1 10.08 20.52 22.26
N ILE A 2 9.15 20.66 23.22
CA ILE A 2 7.91 19.84 23.28
C ILE A 2 7.01 19.99 22.04
N ALA A 3 6.80 21.22 21.55
CA ALA A 3 5.95 21.46 20.36
C ALA A 3 6.50 20.78 19.10
N PHE A 4 7.82 20.77 18.93
CA PHE A 4 8.50 20.10 17.81
C PHE A 4 8.37 18.58 17.88
N LEU A 5 8.57 17.99 19.07
CA LEU A 5 8.37 16.55 19.28
C LEU A 5 6.91 16.14 19.03
N ARG A 6 5.94 16.98 19.43
CA ARG A 6 4.52 16.77 19.14
C ARG A 6 4.23 16.78 17.64
N LEU A 7 4.83 17.71 16.89
CA LEU A 7 4.69 17.78 15.43
C LEU A 7 5.24 16.51 14.76
N ILE A 8 6.45 16.07 15.14
CA ILE A 8 7.03 14.81 14.64
C ILE A 8 6.10 13.63 14.93
N GLY A 9 5.63 13.51 16.17
CA GLY A 9 4.69 12.44 16.54
C GLY A 9 3.42 12.47 15.70
N MET A 10 2.86 13.65 15.43
CA MET A 10 1.69 13.81 14.58
C MET A 10 1.96 13.36 13.13
N VAL A 11 3.09 13.76 12.55
CA VAL A 11 3.47 13.35 11.18
C VAL A 11 3.59 11.83 11.09
N LEU A 12 4.28 11.19 12.06
CA LEU A 12 4.44 9.74 12.08
C LEU A 12 3.10 8.99 12.18
N ILE A 13 2.16 9.50 12.99
CA ILE A 13 0.81 8.93 13.10
C ILE A 13 0.08 9.03 11.76
N VAL A 14 0.13 10.20 11.12
CA VAL A 14 -0.50 10.43 9.82
C VAL A 14 0.11 9.52 8.75
N GLU A 15 1.44 9.42 8.69
CA GLU A 15 2.15 8.53 7.76
C GLU A 15 1.76 7.07 7.95
N LEU A 16 1.65 6.61 9.20
CA LEU A 16 1.26 5.23 9.50
C LEU A 16 -0.19 4.96 9.06
N ILE A 17 -1.10 5.91 9.26
CA ILE A 17 -2.48 5.81 8.78
C ILE A 17 -2.50 5.68 7.26
N PHE A 18 -1.77 6.55 6.54
CA PHE A 18 -1.70 6.48 5.08
C PHE A 18 -1.07 5.18 4.59
N TYR A 19 0.01 4.72 5.23
CA TYR A 19 0.64 3.44 4.90
C TYR A 19 -0.36 2.27 5.03
N LEU A 20 -1.14 2.24 6.11
CA LEU A 20 -2.17 1.23 6.31
C LEU A 20 -3.29 1.32 5.26
N LEU A 21 -3.85 2.51 5.03
CA LEU A 21 -4.94 2.73 4.08
C LEU A 21 -4.54 2.36 2.65
N ILE A 22 -3.38 2.83 2.21
CA ILE A 22 -2.85 2.52 0.86
C ILE A 22 -2.53 1.03 0.75
N GLY A 23 -1.95 0.42 1.79
CA GLY A 23 -1.68 -1.01 1.82
C GLY A 23 -2.93 -1.86 1.69
N ILE A 24 -4.02 -1.48 2.37
CA ILE A 24 -5.33 -2.13 2.25
C ILE A 24 -5.90 -1.94 0.85
N TYR A 25 -5.90 -0.71 0.34
CA TYR A 25 -6.44 -0.38 -0.98
C TYR A 25 -5.75 -1.16 -2.09
N VAL A 26 -4.43 -1.20 -2.10
CA VAL A 26 -3.63 -1.93 -3.09
C VAL A 26 -3.91 -3.44 -3.05
N ARG A 27 -4.09 -4.01 -1.85
CA ARG A 27 -4.48 -5.42 -1.70
C ARG A 27 -5.91 -5.68 -2.18
N SER A 28 -6.81 -4.73 -1.96
CA SER A 28 -8.20 -4.81 -2.43
C SER A 28 -8.28 -4.83 -3.95
N LEU A 29 -7.58 -3.90 -4.62
CA LEU A 29 -7.51 -3.86 -6.08
C LEU A 29 -6.96 -5.16 -6.64
N ARG A 30 -5.85 -5.67 -6.08
CA ARG A 30 -5.29 -6.93 -6.57
C ARG A 30 -6.26 -8.11 -6.40
N ARG A 31 -7.01 -8.12 -5.30
CA ARG A 31 -8.03 -9.13 -5.05
C ARG A 31 -9.14 -9.04 -6.10
N GLU A 32 -9.63 -7.84 -6.38
CA GLU A 32 -10.63 -7.55 -7.41
C GLU A 32 -10.17 -7.97 -8.82
N GLU A 33 -8.95 -7.62 -9.21
CA GLU A 33 -8.36 -8.05 -10.48
C GLU A 33 -8.35 -9.59 -10.62
N LEU A 34 -7.98 -10.31 -9.56
CA LEU A 34 -7.93 -11.77 -9.56
C LEU A 34 -9.33 -12.39 -9.63
N GLU A 35 -10.28 -11.74 -8.99
CA GLU A 35 -11.69 -12.08 -9.01
C GLU A 35 -12.29 -11.93 -10.40
N GLU A 36 -12.08 -10.79 -11.06
CA GLU A 36 -12.47 -10.56 -12.45
C GLU A 36 -11.78 -11.53 -13.42
N GLU A 37 -10.49 -11.81 -13.19
CA GLU A 37 -9.72 -12.75 -14.00
C GLU A 37 -10.24 -14.20 -13.85
N TRP A 38 -10.76 -14.57 -12.68
CA TRP A 38 -11.46 -15.84 -12.51
C TRP A 38 -12.76 -15.87 -13.31
N ASP A 39 -13.60 -14.85 -13.13
CA ASP A 39 -14.91 -14.74 -13.76
C ASP A 39 -14.79 -14.72 -15.29
N ARG A 40 -13.73 -14.10 -15.83
CA ARG A 40 -13.40 -14.09 -17.27
C ARG A 40 -12.97 -15.47 -17.79
N ARG A 41 -12.18 -16.22 -17.04
CA ARG A 41 -11.66 -17.54 -17.46
C ARG A 41 -12.65 -18.68 -17.26
N HIS A 42 -13.63 -18.50 -16.36
CA HIS A 42 -14.65 -19.50 -16.03
C HIS A 42 -16.04 -18.84 -16.03
N PRO A 43 -16.54 -18.38 -17.19
CA PRO A 43 -17.82 -17.67 -17.26
C PRO A 43 -18.99 -18.51 -16.73
N GLU A 44 -18.95 -19.83 -16.89
CA GLU A 44 -19.94 -20.77 -16.35
C GLU A 44 -19.86 -20.97 -14.83
N ARG A 45 -18.79 -20.48 -14.18
CA ARG A 45 -18.56 -20.51 -12.72
C ARG A 45 -18.28 -19.11 -12.16
N ALA A 46 -18.78 -18.08 -12.86
CA ALA A 46 -18.65 -16.71 -12.43
C ALA A 46 -19.39 -16.46 -11.12
N GLY A 47 -18.87 -15.53 -10.32
CA GLY A 47 -19.47 -15.13 -9.05
C GLY A 47 -18.97 -15.93 -7.83
N PRO A 48 -19.54 -15.69 -6.65
CA PRO A 48 -19.01 -16.21 -5.40
C PRO A 48 -19.03 -17.74 -5.33
N SER A 49 -17.85 -18.36 -5.25
CA SER A 49 -17.68 -19.80 -5.10
C SER A 49 -16.46 -20.14 -4.23
N PRO A 50 -16.43 -21.31 -3.57
CA PRO A 50 -15.25 -21.78 -2.83
C PRO A 50 -14.00 -21.89 -3.72
N GLU A 51 -14.16 -22.30 -4.97
CA GLU A 51 -13.07 -22.46 -5.93
C GLU A 51 -12.46 -21.10 -6.30
N ARG A 52 -13.30 -20.07 -6.52
CA ARG A 52 -12.87 -18.69 -6.77
C ARG A 52 -12.10 -18.14 -5.58
N ALA A 53 -12.62 -18.33 -4.36
CA ALA A 53 -11.95 -17.88 -3.15
C ALA A 53 -10.59 -18.56 -2.98
N GLU A 54 -10.50 -19.86 -3.28
CA GLU A 54 -9.25 -20.62 -3.23
C GLU A 54 -8.24 -20.15 -4.29
N PHE A 55 -8.69 -19.86 -5.50
CA PHE A 55 -7.86 -19.30 -6.56
C PHE A 55 -7.27 -17.95 -6.16
N VAL A 56 -8.11 -17.04 -5.66
CA VAL A 56 -7.69 -15.71 -5.19
C VAL A 56 -6.69 -15.86 -4.05
N ARG A 57 -6.96 -16.72 -3.06
CA ARG A 57 -6.07 -16.96 -1.91
C ARG A 57 -4.69 -17.44 -2.36
N ARG A 58 -4.64 -18.45 -3.24
CA ARG A 58 -3.38 -18.98 -3.77
C ARG A 58 -2.63 -17.95 -4.62
N SER A 59 -3.35 -17.18 -5.43
CA SER A 59 -2.77 -16.15 -6.30
C SER A 59 -2.27 -14.92 -5.52
N MET A 60 -2.79 -14.69 -4.32
CA MET A 60 -2.30 -13.66 -3.40
C MET A 60 -1.03 -14.09 -2.64
N VAL A 61 -0.65 -15.37 -2.67
CA VAL A 61 0.61 -15.83 -2.06
C VAL A 61 1.78 -15.17 -2.79
N GLY A 62 2.62 -14.46 -2.03
CA GLY A 62 3.75 -13.73 -2.59
C GLY A 62 3.42 -12.33 -3.12
N PHE A 63 2.17 -11.87 -3.05
CA PHE A 63 1.82 -10.49 -3.41
C PHE A 63 2.69 -9.46 -2.68
N SER A 64 2.99 -9.70 -1.40
CA SER A 64 3.87 -8.84 -0.59
C SER A 64 5.30 -8.69 -1.15
N LYS A 65 5.75 -9.61 -2.01
CA LYS A 65 7.08 -9.56 -2.64
C LYS A 65 7.08 -8.79 -3.96
N THR A 66 5.90 -8.43 -4.49
CA THR A 66 5.78 -7.67 -5.74
C THR A 66 6.28 -6.24 -5.57
N LEU A 67 6.69 -5.61 -6.68
CA LEU A 67 7.11 -4.22 -6.67
C LEU A 67 5.98 -3.31 -6.17
N GLN A 68 4.74 -3.53 -6.60
CA GLN A 68 3.58 -2.75 -6.18
C GLN A 68 3.40 -2.76 -4.66
N ALA A 69 3.50 -3.93 -4.02
CA ALA A 69 3.40 -4.04 -2.56
C ALA A 69 4.59 -3.37 -1.84
N ARG A 70 5.81 -3.45 -2.41
CA ARG A 70 7.00 -2.79 -1.85
C ARG A 70 6.94 -1.28 -1.95
N LEU A 71 6.39 -0.74 -3.04
CA LEU A 71 6.29 0.70 -3.28
C LEU A 71 5.34 1.40 -2.29
N VAL A 72 4.40 0.69 -1.67
CA VAL A 72 3.60 1.25 -0.56
C VAL A 72 4.49 1.73 0.58
N GLY A 73 5.64 1.08 0.82
CA GLY A 73 6.62 1.50 1.81
C GLY A 73 7.22 2.89 1.55
N LEU A 74 7.20 3.38 0.30
CA LEU A 74 7.68 4.73 -0.02
C LEU A 74 6.87 5.82 0.67
N VAL A 75 5.62 5.55 1.06
CA VAL A 75 4.78 6.49 1.82
C VAL A 75 5.45 6.89 3.15
N LEU A 76 6.27 6.01 3.73
CA LEU A 76 7.00 6.28 4.97
C LEU A 76 8.37 6.94 4.74
N VAL A 77 8.90 6.87 3.51
CA VAL A 77 10.27 7.31 3.22
C VAL A 77 10.26 8.67 2.51
N LEU A 78 9.37 8.86 1.54
CA LEU A 78 9.31 10.06 0.72
C LEU A 78 9.12 11.35 1.53
N PRO A 79 8.25 11.42 2.56
CA PRO A 79 8.08 12.67 3.30
C PRO A 79 9.33 13.04 4.10
N VAL A 80 10.00 12.06 4.71
CA VAL A 80 11.27 12.28 5.41
C VAL A 80 12.36 12.75 4.45
N VAL A 81 12.50 12.11 3.30
CA VAL A 81 13.44 12.55 2.26
C VAL A 81 13.13 13.97 1.78
N ALA A 82 11.86 14.29 1.56
CA ALA A 82 11.44 15.63 1.15
C ALA A 82 11.82 16.69 2.21
N ILE A 83 11.58 16.42 3.50
CA ILE A 83 11.98 17.31 4.59
C ILE A 83 13.50 17.54 4.57
N ILE A 84 14.30 16.48 4.44
CA ILE A 84 15.77 16.58 4.37
C ILE A 84 16.21 17.44 3.17
N VAL A 85 15.65 17.18 1.99
CA VAL A 85 15.95 17.93 0.76
C VAL A 85 15.62 19.41 0.93
N ILE A 86 14.45 19.74 1.49
CA ILE A 86 14.05 21.12 1.76
C ILE A 86 15.04 21.80 2.72
N ILE A 87 15.45 21.12 3.79
CA ILE A 87 16.43 21.66 4.73
C ILE A 87 17.75 21.96 4.01
N VAL A 88 18.25 21.03 3.18
CA VAL A 88 19.51 21.21 2.44
C VAL A 88 19.41 22.41 1.49
N ILE A 89 18.36 22.47 0.67
CA ILE A 89 18.18 23.56 -0.31
C ILE A 89 18.05 24.91 0.38
N VAL A 90 17.29 25.01 1.48
CA VAL A 90 17.04 26.30 2.13
C VAL A 90 18.25 26.81 2.93
N ASN A 91 19.08 25.92 3.48
CA ASN A 91 20.16 26.31 4.40
C ASN A 91 21.56 26.29 3.77
N TYR A 92 21.76 25.53 2.69
CA TYR A 92 23.09 25.28 2.10
C TYR A 92 23.20 25.66 0.61
N ASN A 93 22.18 26.35 0.08
CA ASN A 93 22.22 27.02 -1.22
C ASN A 93 22.24 28.54 -1.01
#